data_AF-A0A661Y145-F1
#
_entry.id   AF-A0A661Y145-F1
#
_cell.length_a   1.000
_cell.length_b   1.000
_cell.length_c   1.000
_cell.angle_alpha   90.00
_cell.angle_beta   90.00
_cell.angle_gamma   90.00
#
_symmetry.space_group_name_H-M   'P 1'
#
loop_
_entity.id
_entity.type
_entity.pdbx_description
1 polymer ?
#
loop_
_entity_poly.entity_id
_entity_poly.type
_entity_poly.pdbx_seq_one_letter_code
_entity_poly.pdbx_strand_id
1 'polypeptide(L)' 'MEVYELDNSVLEYLEKRNLVLKYKKAKELLKQNHLRSVQFKKRKPKSLGRYYFRITKKYRAIGIFDGMDFIVTEISDHQ' A
#
# COMPACT_ATOMS: atom_id res chain seq x y z
N MET A 1 -5.11 11.84 -4.13
CA MET A 1 -4.24 10.94 -4.91
C MET A 1 -5.07 9.75 -5.31
N GLU A 2 -4.93 9.28 -6.54
CA GLU A 2 -5.43 7.95 -6.86
C GLU A 2 -4.43 6.89 -6.44
N VAL A 3 -4.92 5.67 -6.25
CA VAL A 3 -4.10 4.54 -5.83
C VAL A 3 -4.39 3.38 -6.77
N TYR A 4 -3.34 2.84 -7.37
CA TYR A 4 -3.43 1.74 -8.33
C TYR A 4 -2.54 0.58 -7.90
N GLU A 5 -2.90 -0.62 -8.33
CA GLU A 5 -2.06 -1.80 -8.23
C GLU A 5 -1.23 -1.92 -9.52
N LEU A 6 0.05 -2.24 -9.40
CA LEU A 6 0.95 -2.35 -10.55
C LEU A 6 0.47 -3.41 -11.56
N ASP A 7 0.06 -4.57 -11.05
CA ASP A 7 -0.43 -5.69 -11.84
C ASP A 7 -1.29 -6.64 -10.97
N ASN A 8 -1.80 -7.71 -11.58
CA ASN A 8 -2.65 -8.69 -10.92
C ASN A 8 -1.93 -9.47 -9.80
N SER A 9 -0.59 -9.52 -9.77
CA SER A 9 0.14 -10.27 -8.74
C SER A 9 -0.11 -9.70 -7.33
N VAL A 10 -0.34 -8.38 -7.24
CA VAL A 10 -0.71 -7.71 -5.99
C VAL A 10 -2.07 -8.21 -5.50
N LEU A 11 -3.05 -8.28 -6.40
CA LEU A 11 -4.40 -8.75 -6.07
C LEU A 11 -4.41 -10.23 -5.69
N GLU A 12 -3.72 -11.08 -6.46
CA GLU A 12 -3.58 -12.50 -6.15
C GLU A 12 -2.94 -12.74 -4.77
N TYR A 13 -1.92 -11.96 -4.42
CA TYR A 13 -1.26 -12.07 -3.11
C TYR A 13 -2.22 -11.73 -1.96
N LEU A 14 -3.06 -10.71 -2.15
CA LEU A 14 -4.07 -10.29 -1.19
C LEU A 14 -5.18 -11.33 -1.05
N GLU A 15 -5.64 -11.91 -2.16
CA GLU A 15 -6.66 -12.96 -2.21
C GLU A 15 -6.21 -14.22 -1.48
N LYS A 16 -5.01 -14.73 -1.81
CA LYS A 16 -4.39 -15.91 -1.17
C LYS A 16 -4.27 -15.78 0.35
N ARG A 17 -4.35 -14.55 0.90
CA ARG A 17 -4.21 -14.25 2.34
C ARG A 17 -5.47 -13.67 2.96
N ASN A 18 -6.59 -13.62 2.24
CA ASN A 18 -7.85 -13.04 2.70
C ASN A 18 -7.70 -11.58 3.19
N LEU A 19 -6.89 -10.78 2.48
CA LEU A 19 -6.58 -9.38 2.83
C LEU A 19 -7.35 -8.35 2.01
N VAL A 20 -8.03 -8.76 0.95
CA VAL A 20 -8.66 -7.86 -0.05
C VAL A 20 -9.53 -6.79 0.61
N LEU A 21 -10.43 -7.16 1.53
CA LEU A 21 -11.31 -6.18 2.19
C LEU A 21 -10.55 -5.17 3.05
N LYS A 22 -9.55 -5.64 3.82
CA LYS A 22 -8.71 -4.78 4.68
C LYS A 22 -7.87 -3.84 3.84
N TYR A 23 -7.35 -4.34 2.73
CA TYR A 23 -6.60 -3.58 1.75
C TYR A 23 -7.46 -2.49 1.10
N LYS A 24 -8.64 -2.84 0.57
CA LYS A 24 -9.57 -1.87 -0.04
C LYS A 24 -9.93 -0.76 0.94
N LYS A 25 -10.19 -1.07 2.21
CA LYS A 25 -10.46 -0.08 3.25
C LYS A 25 -9.26 0.85 3.50
N ALA A 26 -8.05 0.30 3.59
CA ALA A 26 -6.84 1.10 3.77
C ALA A 26 -6.52 1.96 2.53
N LYS A 27 -6.72 1.41 1.33
CA LYS A 27 -6.60 2.11 0.05
C LYS A 27 -7.52 3.32 0.01
N GLU A 28 -8.78 3.15 0.39
CA GLU A 28 -9.76 4.24 0.41
C GLU A 28 -9.40 5.34 1.42
N LEU A 29 -8.95 4.97 2.62
CA LEU A 29 -8.44 5.94 3.59
C LEU A 29 -7.24 6.72 3.06
N LEU A 30 -6.35 6.08 2.31
CA LEU A 30 -5.21 6.75 1.69
C LEU A 30 -5.67 7.74 0.61
N LYS A 31 -6.62 7.34 -0.26
CA LYS A 31 -7.24 8.21 -1.27
C LYS A 31 -7.86 9.47 -0.66
N GLN A 32 -8.53 9.30 0.48
CA GLN A 32 -9.14 10.38 1.28
C GLN A 32 -8.11 11.19 2.10
N ASN A 33 -6.81 10.98 1.89
CA ASN A 33 -5.73 11.67 2.58
C ASN A 33 -5.69 11.42 4.11
N HIS A 34 -6.29 10.33 4.60
CA HIS A 34 -6.19 9.89 6.00
C HIS A 34 -4.87 9.14 6.28
N LEU A 35 -3.75 9.82 6.02
CA LEU A 35 -2.39 9.26 6.04
C LEU A 35 -2.02 8.62 7.40
N ARG A 36 -2.47 9.23 8.51
CA ARG A 36 -2.18 8.74 9.86
C ARG A 36 -2.88 7.41 10.15
N SER A 37 -4.12 7.25 9.69
CA SER A 37 -4.95 6.06 9.92
C SER A 37 -4.31 4.80 9.32
N VAL A 38 -3.68 4.94 8.17
CA VAL A 38 -2.97 3.85 7.49
C VAL A 38 -1.46 3.88 7.72
N GLN A 39 -0.96 4.75 8.61
CA GLN A 39 0.47 4.90 8.89
C GLN A 39 1.31 5.04 7.60
N PHE A 40 0.87 5.88 6.67
CA PHE A 40 1.56 6.10 5.41
C PHE A 40 2.92 6.75 5.65
N LYS A 41 4.00 6.09 5.23
CA LYS A 41 5.38 6.51 5.54
C LYS A 41 6.33 6.19 4.39
N LYS A 42 7.37 7.00 4.24
CA LYS A 42 8.49 6.73 3.34
C LYS A 42 9.33 5.57 3.91
N ARG A 43 9.56 4.54 3.10
CA ARG A 43 10.41 3.40 3.46
C ARG A 43 11.88 3.82 3.44
N LYS A 44 12.69 3.29 4.36
CA LYS A 44 14.14 3.44 4.32
C LYS A 44 14.75 2.40 3.36
N PRO A 45 15.88 2.70 2.68
CA PRO A 45 16.52 4.02 2.60
C PRO A 45 15.70 5.02 1.76
N LYS A 46 15.67 6.28 2.19
CA LYS A 46 14.81 7.33 1.58
C LYS A 46 15.17 7.65 0.12
N SER A 47 16.39 7.33 -0.31
CA SER A 47 16.87 7.51 -1.68
C SER A 47 16.08 6.69 -2.70
N LEU A 48 15.49 5.55 -2.28
CA LEU A 48 14.74 4.67 -3.18
C LEU A 48 13.33 5.17 -3.50
N GLY A 49 12.86 6.25 -2.88
CA GLY A 49 11.55 6.84 -3.19
C GLY A 49 10.33 5.95 -2.89
N ARG A 50 10.51 4.82 -2.18
CA ARG A 50 9.41 3.91 -1.84
C ARG A 50 8.65 4.39 -0.62
N TYR A 51 7.35 4.18 -0.62
CA TYR A 51 6.46 4.44 0.50
C TYR A 51 5.67 3.18 0.84
N TYR A 52 5.08 3.15 2.02
CA TYR A 52 4.17 2.07 2.40
C TYR A 52 2.98 2.60 3.20
N PHE A 53 1.87 1.88 3.14
CA PHE A 53 0.77 2.01 4.09
C PHE A 53 0.42 0.67 4.73
N ARG A 54 -0.21 0.75 5.90
CA ARG A 54 -0.63 -0.39 6.72
C ARG A 54 -1.92 -0.98 6.16
N ILE A 55 -1.91 -2.29 5.94
CA ILE A 55 -3.12 -3.07 5.69
C ILE A 55 -3.60 -3.67 7.00
N THR A 56 -2.70 -4.33 7.73
CA THR A 56 -2.98 -4.95 9.04
C THR A 56 -1.82 -4.74 10.00
N LYS A 57 -1.87 -5.36 11.18
CA LYS A 57 -0.70 -5.35 12.08
C LYS A 57 0.57 -5.92 11.43
N LYS A 58 0.39 -6.93 10.58
CA LYS A 58 1.42 -7.74 9.94
C LYS A 58 1.76 -7.28 8.50
N TYR A 59 0.77 -6.84 7.73
CA TYR A 59 0.95 -6.59 6.29
C TYR A 59 1.01 -5.10 5.93
N ARG A 60 1.91 -4.76 5.00
CA ARG A 60 2.07 -3.44 4.39
C ARG A 60 1.94 -3.52 2.88
N ALA A 61 1.25 -2.54 2.28
CA ALA A 61 1.33 -2.29 0.85
C ALA A 61 2.50 -1.32 0.60
N ILE A 62 3.40 -1.65 -0.31
CA ILE A 62 4.53 -0.81 -0.72
C ILE A 62 4.30 -0.34 -2.14
N GLY A 63 4.71 0.89 -2.40
CA GLY A 63 4.56 1.50 -3.70
C GLY A 63 5.45 2.70 -3.90
N ILE A 64 5.30 3.30 -5.07
CA ILE A 64 6.01 4.50 -5.51
C ILE A 64 4.99 5.54 -5.98
N PHE A 65 5.40 6.81 -5.98
CA PHE A 65 4.63 7.85 -6.62
C PHE A 65 4.98 7.91 -8.11
N ASP A 66 3.95 7.97 -8.94
CA ASP A 66 4.04 8.35 -10.35
C ASP A 66 3.23 9.64 -10.53
N GLY A 67 3.93 10.77 -10.60
CA GLY A 67 3.30 12.09 -10.50
C GLY A 67 2.53 12.28 -9.18
N MET A 68 1.21 12.45 -9.28
CA MET A 68 0.30 12.60 -8.13
C MET A 68 -0.34 11.29 -7.65
N ASP A 69 -0.11 10.20 -8.37
CA ASP A 69 -0.73 8.90 -8.10
C ASP A 69 0.22 7.97 -7.38
N PHE A 70 -0.34 7.05 -6.62
CA PHE A 70 0.42 6.06 -5.86
C PHE A 70 0.22 4.66 -6.43
N ILE A 71 1.29 4.07 -6.94
CA ILE A 71 1.27 2.73 -7.53
C ILE A 71 1.81 1.73 -6.51
N VAL A 72 0.95 0.83 -6.05
CA VAL A 72 1.29 -0.29 -5.17
C VAL A 72 1.97 -1.38 -6.00
N THR A 73 3.24 -1.62 -5.72
CA THR A 73 4.08 -2.56 -6.45
C THR A 73 4.22 -3.91 -5.76
N GLU A 74 4.08 -3.97 -4.43
CA GLU A 74 4.21 -5.22 -3.67
C GLU A 74 3.45 -5.19 -2.34
N ILE A 75 3.09 -6.37 -1.83
CA ILE A 75 2.61 -6.55 -0.45
C ILE A 75 3.71 -7.22 0.36
N SER A 76 4.18 -6.54 1.41
CA SER A 76 5.19 -7.07 2.32
C SER A 76 4.58 -7.57 3.61
N ASP A 77 5.03 -8.75 4.01
CA ASP A 77 4.87 -9.26 5.36
C ASP A 77 5.93 -8.60 6.26
N HIS A 78 5.52 -7.61 7.03
CA HIS A 78 6.37 -6.92 7.99
C HIS A 78 6.14 -7.57 9.37
N GLN A 79 6.73 -8.75 9.58
CA GLN A 79 6.87 -9.34 10.91
C GLN A 79 7.85 -8.51 11.75
#